data_AF-A0A1I7VRT1-F1
#
_entry.id   AF-A0A1I7VRT1-F1
#
_cell.length_a   1.000
_cell.length_b   1.000
_cell.length_c   1.000
_cell.angle_alpha   90.00
_cell.angle_beta   90.00
_cell.angle_gamma   90.00
#
_symmetry.space_group_name_H-M   'P 1'
#
loop_
_entity.id
_entity.type
_entity.pdbx_description
1 polymer ?
#
loop_
_entity_poly.entity_id
_entity_poly.type
_entity_poly.pdbx_seq_one_letter_code
_entity_poly.pdbx_strand_id
1 'polypeptide(L)'
;MIDRSMVNTIRLLENQKIEREIAFQEALDERKRAFELARLQYSYPYKAIGSFAVTLISGLSAYRHKNLLHLIPVAVALPYIAYETDASLGRRTRRIKRRADLLYRKRLAEHEPHVLVADVKQRLKELQERSDAE
;
A
#
# COMPACT_ATOMS: atom_id res chain seq x y z
N MET A 1 20.03 41.56 -23.71
CA MET A 1 19.50 40.29 -24.24
C MET A 1 19.51 39.29 -23.10
N ILE A 2 18.37 39.08 -22.44
CA ILE A 2 18.24 37.99 -21.46
C ILE A 2 18.33 36.70 -22.27
N ASP A 3 19.38 35.94 -21.99
CA ASP A 3 19.89 34.91 -22.86
C ASP A 3 18.86 33.77 -22.98
N ARG A 4 18.49 33.39 -24.21
CA ARG A 4 17.53 32.29 -24.47
C ARG A 4 17.99 30.98 -23.80
N SER A 5 19.30 30.84 -23.57
CA SER A 5 19.92 29.76 -22.81
C SER A 5 19.40 29.69 -21.36
N MET A 6 19.26 30.83 -20.69
CA MET A 6 18.85 30.94 -19.29
C MET A 6 17.37 30.60 -19.08
N VAL A 7 16.52 30.96 -20.05
CA VAL A 7 15.09 30.59 -20.02
C VAL A 7 14.92 29.09 -20.24
N ASN A 8 15.74 28.49 -21.11
CA ASN A 8 15.71 27.05 -21.37
C ASN A 8 16.23 26.23 -20.17
N THR A 9 17.26 26.71 -19.46
CA THR A 9 17.75 26.05 -18.25
C THR A 9 16.75 26.14 -17.10
N ILE A 10 16.09 27.28 -16.92
CA ILE A 10 15.01 27.44 -15.92
C ILE A 10 13.86 26.46 -16.21
N ARG A 11 13.40 26.37 -17.46
CA ARG A 11 12.34 25.41 -17.85
C ARG A 11 12.75 23.95 -17.62
N LEU A 12 14.00 23.60 -17.87
CA LEU A 12 14.52 22.25 -17.65
C LEU A 12 14.53 21.90 -16.15
N LEU A 13 14.93 22.85 -15.30
CA LEU A 13 14.92 22.68 -13.85
C LEU A 13 13.49 22.57 -13.30
N GLU A 14 12.55 23.36 -13.80
CA GLU A 14 11.13 23.26 -13.42
C GLU A 14 10.51 21.92 -13.81
N ASN A 15 10.77 21.45 -15.04
CA ASN A 15 10.30 20.14 -15.49
C ASN A 15 10.87 19.00 -14.64
N GLN A 16 12.17 19.04 -14.32
CA GLN A 16 12.78 18.04 -13.43
C GLN A 16 12.17 18.07 -12.02
N LYS A 17 11.81 19.25 -11.51
CA LYS A 17 11.16 19.39 -10.21
C LYS A 17 9.74 18.78 -10.26
N ILE A 18 8.99 19.03 -11.32
CA ILE A 18 7.66 18.46 -11.54
C ILE A 18 7.73 16.94 -11.64
N GLU A 19 8.67 16.40 -12.43
CA GLU A 19 8.87 14.94 -12.56
C GLU A 19 9.19 14.27 -11.23
N ARG A 20 10.05 14.89 -10.41
CA ARG A 20 10.38 14.39 -9.07
C ARG A 20 9.16 14.41 -8.13
N GLU A 21 8.36 15.46 -8.18
CA GLU A 21 7.15 15.56 -7.36
C GLU A 21 6.12 14.50 -7.78
N ILE A 22 5.93 14.30 -9.08
CA ILE A 22 5.03 13.24 -9.60
C ILE A 22 5.50 11.87 -9.13
N ALA A 23 6.79 11.56 -9.28
CA ALA A 23 7.35 10.29 -8.83
C ALA A 23 7.22 10.09 -7.30
N PHE A 24 7.36 11.17 -6.53
CA PHE A 24 7.18 11.13 -5.08
C PHE A 24 5.72 10.88 -4.68
N GLN A 25 4.77 11.56 -5.32
CA GLN A 25 3.34 11.34 -5.09
C GLN A 25 2.92 9.92 -5.48
N GLU A 26 3.42 9.41 -6.61
CA GLU A 26 3.15 8.04 -7.05
C GLU A 26 3.66 7.02 -6.03
N ALA A 27 4.87 7.22 -5.48
CA ALA A 27 5.42 6.37 -4.42
C ALA A 27 4.59 6.42 -3.12
N LEU A 28 4.06 7.60 -2.74
CA LEU A 28 3.18 7.75 -1.59
C LEU A 28 1.84 7.03 -1.80
N ASP A 29 1.26 7.14 -2.99
CA ASP A 29 -0.01 6.50 -3.32
C ASP A 29 0.12 4.98 -3.43
N GLU A 30 1.23 4.47 -3.95
CA GLU A 30 1.55 3.04 -3.89
C GLU A 30 1.65 2.54 -2.45
N ARG A 31 2.28 3.32 -1.55
CA ARG A 31 2.37 2.98 -0.13
C ARG A 31 0.99 2.96 0.55
N LYS A 32 0.13 3.95 0.27
CA LYS A 32 -1.25 3.98 0.81
C LYS A 32 -2.04 2.76 0.37
N ARG A 33 -1.99 2.40 -0.92
CA ARG A 33 -2.67 1.21 -1.46
C ARG A 33 -2.16 -0.07 -0.83
N ALA A 34 -0.84 -0.18 -0.60
CA ALA A 34 -0.26 -1.33 0.09
C ALA A 34 -0.75 -1.43 1.54
N PHE A 35 -0.87 -0.31 2.25
CA PHE A 35 -1.37 -0.26 3.61
C PHE A 35 -2.86 -0.62 3.72
N GLU A 36 -3.70 -0.07 2.84
CA GLU A 36 -5.12 -0.43 2.77
C GLU A 36 -5.32 -1.92 2.54
N LEU A 37 -4.54 -2.50 1.63
CA LEU A 37 -4.58 -3.92 1.34
C LEU A 37 -4.15 -4.77 2.54
N ALA A 38 -3.10 -4.36 3.26
CA ALA A 38 -2.68 -5.03 4.49
C ALA A 38 -3.75 -4.95 5.58
N ARG A 39 -4.41 -3.79 5.72
CA ARG A 39 -5.53 -3.58 6.66
C ARG A 39 -6.71 -4.50 6.34
N LEU A 40 -7.08 -4.61 5.06
CA LEU A 40 -8.15 -5.51 4.62
C LEU A 40 -7.81 -6.97 4.96
N GLN A 41 -6.59 -7.42 4.65
CA GLN A 41 -6.13 -8.78 4.98
C GLN A 41 -6.12 -9.07 6.47
N TYR A 42 -5.74 -8.09 7.30
CA TYR A 42 -5.75 -8.25 8.75
C TYR A 42 -7.16 -8.41 9.31
N SER A 43 -8.14 -7.67 8.77
CA SER A 43 -9.54 -7.74 9.22
C SER A 43 -10.34 -8.91 8.64
N TYR A 44 -9.91 -9.44 7.49
CA TYR A 44 -10.57 -10.52 6.77
C TYR A 44 -10.85 -11.79 7.60
N PRO A 45 -9.90 -12.36 8.37
CA PRO A 45 -10.17 -13.60 9.13
C PRO A 45 -11.30 -13.43 10.14
N TYR A 46 -11.41 -12.28 10.80
CA TYR A 46 -12.49 -12.00 11.75
C TYR A 46 -13.85 -11.96 11.05
N LYS A 47 -13.93 -11.28 9.89
CA LYS A 47 -15.15 -11.24 9.07
C LYS A 47 -15.54 -12.63 8.57
N ALA A 48 -14.57 -13.40 8.06
CA ALA A 48 -14.79 -14.74 7.55
C ALA A 48 -15.30 -15.70 8.65
N ILE A 49 -14.70 -15.66 9.84
CA ILE A 49 -15.15 -16.49 10.98
C ILE A 49 -16.57 -16.10 11.40
N GLY A 50 -16.86 -14.80 11.53
CA GLY A 50 -18.20 -14.32 11.90
C GLY A 50 -19.27 -14.78 10.92
N SER A 51 -19.03 -14.61 9.62
CA SER A 51 -19.97 -15.04 8.59
C SER A 51 -20.09 -16.58 8.47
N PHE A 52 -19.02 -17.32 8.74
CA PHE A 52 -19.08 -18.79 8.82
C PHE A 52 -19.95 -19.24 10.01
N ALA A 53 -19.77 -18.63 11.18
CA ALA A 53 -20.58 -18.92 12.36
C ALA A 53 -22.07 -18.62 12.11
N VAL A 54 -22.39 -17.48 11.49
CA VAL A 54 -23.76 -17.14 11.08
C VAL A 54 -24.33 -18.20 10.14
N THR A 55 -23.54 -18.66 9.17
CA THR A 55 -23.97 -19.68 8.22
C THR A 55 -24.31 -21.01 8.91
N LEU A 56 -23.48 -21.44 9.86
CA LEU A 56 -23.74 -22.66 10.64
C LEU A 56 -24.98 -22.54 11.51
N ILE A 57 -25.14 -21.42 12.24
CA ILE A 57 -26.29 -21.19 13.13
C ILE A 57 -27.58 -21.12 12.30
N SER A 58 -27.56 -20.38 11.20
CA SER A 58 -28.69 -20.27 10.28
C SER A 58 -29.05 -21.61 9.65
N GLY A 59 -28.07 -22.39 9.21
CA GLY A 59 -28.28 -23.73 8.65
C GLY A 59 -28.88 -24.69 9.67
N LEU A 60 -28.32 -24.73 10.89
CA LEU A 60 -28.83 -25.57 11.98
C LEU A 60 -30.25 -25.17 12.38
N SER A 61 -30.52 -23.86 12.45
CA SER A 61 -31.86 -23.34 12.76
C SER A 61 -32.87 -23.69 11.67
N ALA A 62 -32.51 -23.52 10.39
CA ALA A 62 -33.36 -23.90 9.26
C ALA A 62 -33.68 -25.40 9.26
N TYR A 63 -32.70 -26.25 9.57
CA TYR A 63 -32.89 -27.69 9.69
C TYR A 63 -33.84 -28.07 10.84
N ARG A 64 -33.62 -27.48 12.04
CA ARG A 64 -34.42 -27.80 13.23
C ARG A 64 -35.86 -27.31 13.13
N HIS A 65 -36.04 -26.08 12.63
CA HIS A 65 -37.35 -25.44 12.56
C HIS A 65 -38.07 -25.68 11.21
N LYS A 66 -37.44 -26.38 10.26
CA LYS A 66 -37.93 -26.61 8.89
C LYS A 66 -38.40 -25.33 8.18
N ASN A 67 -37.82 -24.19 8.55
CA ASN A 67 -38.23 -22.87 8.06
C ASN A 67 -37.07 -22.23 7.30
N LEU A 68 -37.24 -22.10 5.98
CA LEU A 68 -36.26 -21.51 5.07
C LEU A 68 -35.95 -20.04 5.36
N LEU A 69 -36.80 -19.31 6.08
CA LEU A 69 -36.52 -17.90 6.42
C LEU A 69 -35.23 -17.74 7.25
N HIS A 70 -34.81 -18.78 7.96
CA HIS A 70 -33.54 -18.78 8.71
C HIS A 70 -32.29 -18.78 7.82
N LEU A 71 -32.43 -19.01 6.50
CA LEU A 71 -31.34 -18.91 5.52
C LEU A 71 -31.13 -17.49 4.99
N ILE A 72 -32.02 -16.53 5.27
CA ILE A 72 -31.87 -15.12 4.83
C ILE A 72 -30.49 -14.53 5.22
N PRO A 73 -29.99 -14.73 6.46
CA PRO A 73 -28.65 -14.25 6.83
C PRO A 73 -27.54 -14.86 5.96
N VAL A 74 -27.69 -16.12 5.52
CA VAL A 74 -26.73 -16.81 4.64
C VAL A 74 -26.73 -16.18 3.25
N ALA A 75 -27.90 -15.86 2.72
CA ALA A 75 -28.04 -15.20 1.42
C ALA A 75 -27.35 -13.83 1.37
N VAL A 76 -27.27 -13.13 2.50
CA VAL A 76 -26.55 -11.84 2.62
C VAL A 76 -25.05 -12.07 2.93
N ALA A 77 -24.72 -13.03 3.79
CA ALA A 77 -23.35 -13.30 4.20
C ALA A 77 -22.48 -13.84 3.05
N LEU A 78 -23.02 -14.71 2.20
CA LEU A 78 -22.26 -15.34 1.11
C LEU A 78 -21.69 -14.33 0.10
N PRO A 79 -22.50 -13.43 -0.51
CA PRO A 79 -22.00 -12.40 -1.40
C PRO A 79 -21.01 -11.44 -0.72
N TYR A 80 -21.28 -11.10 0.55
CA TYR A 80 -20.42 -10.21 1.32
C TYR A 80 -19.01 -10.79 1.53
N ILE A 81 -18.92 -12.05 1.96
CA ILE A 81 -17.61 -12.73 2.11
C ILE A 81 -16.95 -12.88 0.74
N ALA A 82 -17.69 -13.23 -0.32
CA ALA A 82 -17.11 -13.40 -1.65
C ALA A 82 -16.46 -12.10 -2.15
N TYR A 83 -17.11 -10.96 -1.93
CA TYR A 83 -16.56 -9.64 -2.23
C TYR A 83 -15.31 -9.33 -1.40
N GLU A 84 -15.38 -9.52 -0.07
CA GLU A 84 -14.23 -9.29 0.83
C GLU A 84 -13.06 -10.23 0.52
N THR A 85 -13.33 -11.45 0.05
CA THR A 85 -12.34 -12.43 -0.38
C THR A 85 -11.63 -11.95 -1.64
N ASP A 86 -12.37 -11.50 -2.65
CA ASP A 86 -11.75 -11.00 -3.88
C ASP A 86 -10.96 -9.70 -3.62
N ALA A 87 -11.49 -8.81 -2.78
CA ALA A 87 -10.79 -7.59 -2.37
C ALA A 87 -9.48 -7.86 -1.61
N SER A 88 -9.47 -8.86 -0.72
CA SER A 88 -8.31 -9.18 0.13
C SER A 88 -7.28 -10.13 -0.53
N LEU A 89 -7.73 -11.08 -1.35
CA LEU A 89 -6.93 -12.18 -1.90
C LEU A 89 -6.86 -12.22 -3.43
N GLY A 90 -7.46 -11.24 -4.11
CA GLY A 90 -7.52 -11.16 -5.57
C GLY A 90 -6.15 -11.21 -6.28
N ARG A 91 -6.17 -11.42 -7.60
CA ARG A 91 -4.96 -11.58 -8.43
C ARG A 91 -4.01 -10.37 -8.38
N ARG A 92 -4.51 -9.17 -8.08
CA ARG A 92 -3.69 -7.95 -7.94
C ARG A 92 -2.86 -7.99 -6.67
N THR A 93 -3.42 -8.50 -5.58
CA THR A 93 -2.77 -8.63 -4.27
C THR A 93 -1.54 -9.53 -4.31
N ARG A 94 -1.63 -10.68 -4.99
CA ARG A 94 -0.48 -11.58 -5.19
C ARG A 94 0.65 -10.92 -5.96
N ARG A 95 0.34 -10.08 -6.95
CA ARG A 95 1.35 -9.33 -7.73
C ARG A 95 2.03 -8.26 -6.88
N ILE A 96 1.27 -7.52 -6.08
CA ILE A 96 1.80 -6.52 -5.15
C ILE A 96 2.72 -7.17 -4.13
N LYS A 97 2.28 -8.27 -3.49
CA LYS A 97 3.10 -9.00 -2.51
C LYS A 97 4.39 -9.53 -3.13
N ARG A 98 4.34 -10.13 -4.33
CA ARG A 98 5.55 -10.58 -5.04
C ARG A 98 6.52 -9.43 -5.36
N ARG A 99 6.01 -8.28 -5.82
CA ARG A 99 6.86 -7.10 -6.10
C ARG A 99 7.47 -6.54 -4.82
N ALA A 100 6.69 -6.45 -3.75
CA ALA A 100 7.17 -6.01 -2.44
C ALA A 100 8.24 -6.96 -1.89
N ASP A 101 8.02 -8.27 -1.95
CA ASP A 101 9.00 -9.29 -1.51
C ASP A 101 10.29 -9.21 -2.35
N LEU A 102 10.18 -8.97 -3.66
CA LEU A 102 11.36 -8.77 -4.53
C LEU A 102 12.13 -7.51 -4.15
N LEU A 103 11.45 -6.39 -3.94
CA LEU A 103 12.08 -5.14 -3.49
C LEU A 103 12.72 -5.29 -2.10
N TYR A 104 12.04 -5.97 -1.19
CA TYR A 104 12.55 -6.25 0.16
C TYR A 104 13.79 -7.15 0.13
N ARG A 105 13.76 -8.23 -0.68
CA ARG A 105 14.92 -9.10 -0.89
C ARG A 105 16.08 -8.38 -1.58
N LYS A 106 15.79 -7.53 -2.57
CA LYS A 106 16.81 -6.71 -3.22
C LYS A 106 17.48 -5.76 -2.23
N ARG A 107 16.69 -5.08 -1.38
CA ARG A 107 17.22 -4.23 -0.29
C ARG A 107 17.95 -5.00 0.82
N LEU A 108 17.61 -6.26 1.08
CA LEU A 108 18.37 -7.09 2.02
C LEU A 108 19.71 -7.55 1.43
N ALA A 109 19.75 -7.76 0.10
CA ALA A 109 20.97 -8.11 -0.62
C ALA A 109 21.91 -6.91 -0.83
N GLU A 110 21.35 -5.73 -1.13
CA GLU A 110 22.05 -4.44 -1.09
C GLU A 110 22.18 -4.01 0.38
N HIS A 111 23.28 -4.38 1.04
CA HIS A 111 23.65 -4.03 2.43
C HIS A 111 23.80 -2.52 2.72
N GLU A 112 22.98 -1.63 2.13
CA GLU A 112 23.07 -0.20 2.39
C GLU A 112 22.28 0.17 3.66
N PRO A 113 22.95 0.77 4.67
CA PRO A 113 22.27 1.25 5.86
C PRO A 113 21.25 2.30 5.44
N HIS A 114 20.07 2.26 6.08
CA HIS A 114 19.04 3.27 5.87
C HIS A 114 19.66 4.65 6.09
N VAL A 115 19.91 5.40 5.01
CA VAL A 115 20.32 6.80 5.13
C VAL A 115 19.09 7.53 5.67
N LEU A 116 19.08 7.74 6.98
CA LEU A 116 18.01 8.46 7.63
C LEU A 116 18.07 9.90 7.12
N VAL A 117 16.93 10.58 7.01
CA VAL A 117 16.91 12.01 6.68
C VAL A 117 17.77 12.84 7.67
N ALA A 118 17.95 12.31 8.89
CA ALA A 118 18.88 12.85 9.88
C ALA A 118 20.35 12.79 9.41
N ASP A 119 20.79 11.68 8.84
CA ASP A 119 22.17 11.50 8.33
C ASP A 119 22.44 12.42 7.13
N VAL A 120 21.43 12.64 6.28
CA VAL A 120 21.54 13.59 5.16
C VAL A 120 21.69 15.02 5.67
N LYS A 121 20.91 15.41 6.68
CA LYS A 121 21.01 16.75 7.29
C LYS A 121 22.34 16.95 8.00
N GLN A 122 22.86 15.91 8.65
CA GLN A 122 24.16 15.96 9.32
C GLN A 122 25.29 16.11 8.30
N ARG A 123 25.30 15.31 7.22
CA ARG A 123 26.30 15.43 6.14
C ARG A 123 26.24 16.77 5.43
N LEU A 124 25.05 17.34 5.24
CA LEU A 124 24.89 18.69 4.69
C LEU A 124 25.52 19.76 5.59
N LYS A 125 25.35 19.63 6.92
CA LYS A 125 25.98 20.51 7.90
C LYS A 125 27.51 20.40 7.87
N GLU A 126 28.03 19.17 7.86
CA GLU A 126 29.47 18.91 7.80
C GLU A 126 30.12 19.43 6.50
N LEU A 127 29.40 19.36 5.37
CA LEU A 127 29.86 19.92 4.10
C LEU A 127 29.85 21.45 4.09
N GLN A 128 28.87 22.07 4.73
CA GLN A 128 28.77 23.52 4.84
C GLN A 128 29.86 24.08 5.76
N GLU A 129 30.11 23.43 6.91
CA GLU A 129 31.19 23.78 7.82
C GLU A 129 32.58 23.61 7.19
N ARG A 130 32.77 22.63 6.29
CA ARG A 130 34.01 22.48 5.52
C ARG A 130 34.19 23.55 4.44
N SER A 131 33.10 23.98 3.80
CA SER A 131 33.13 25.05 2.79
C SER A 131 33.37 26.43 3.39
N ASP A 132 33.00 26.64 4.65
CA ASP A 132 33.19 27.90 5.38
C ASP A 132 34.59 27.97 6.06
N ALA A 133 35.33 26.86 6.06
CA ALA A 133 36.67 26.73 6.65
C ALA A 133 37.81 26.79 5.62
N GLU A 134 37.50 26.81 4.33
CA GLU A 134 38.41 27.14 3.22
C GLU A 134 38.27 28.61 2.80
#